data_AF-A0AAD7AAG9-F1
#
_entry.id   AF-A0AAD7AAG9-F1
#
_cell.length_a   1.000
_cell.length_b   1.000
_cell.length_c   1.000
_cell.angle_alpha   90.00
_cell.angle_beta   90.00
_cell.angle_gamma   90.00
#
_symmetry.space_group_name_H-M   'P 1'
#
loop_
_entity.id
_entity.type
_entity.pdbx_description
1 polymer ?
#
loop_
_entity_poly.entity_id
_entity_poly.type
_entity_poly.pdbx_seq_one_letter_code
_entity_poly.pdbx_strand_id
1 'polypeptide(L)'
;MDCDFSFGPNGAFFAKSDSIWAWSDNNTLPEPLRLILEDPNHPQANKFPYDVAFPTEPGMFSMSWKTVKGEDYYEELFLGPRYAKLAEYMRKIAQNGEHCTRTVFGPDASYFTISPSGFSWQNLPPVLEGDIIGRVKKGHPTAVALGVHGSFVVLYSDGNVTFDVVHHYPAVDAIIRNSAENARRKGISFIALNPHAAGQYYVAYGDASATWNIPTEWTVDVTTVSKSLRPVGSARLVSTLPPTGGFAAGSSQFGQTQTPASPSVLSTGLHAAGQIWHAYQDQQQQQQSSQFSQTTYFDTSNSSPPAFDPSTLQNFDPSTLTAGFDPSTLAAGLDPTNVLNGFAAVFGN
;
A
#
# COMPACT_ATOMS: atom_id res chain seq x y z
N MET A 1 -2.87 -12.06 12.03
CA MET A 1 -1.42 -12.13 12.28
C MET A 1 -0.85 -10.75 12.02
N ASP A 2 -0.02 -10.22 12.92
CA ASP A 2 0.67 -8.93 12.72
C ASP A 2 1.98 -9.19 11.97
N CYS A 3 1.86 -9.18 10.64
CA CYS A 3 2.95 -9.39 9.69
C CYS A 3 2.72 -8.44 8.51
N ASP A 4 3.81 -7.83 8.06
CA ASP A 4 3.82 -6.97 6.89
C ASP A 4 5.13 -7.15 6.11
N PHE A 5 5.05 -7.05 4.79
CA PHE A 5 6.18 -7.14 3.89
C PHE A 5 5.91 -6.33 2.63
N SER A 6 6.79 -5.37 2.35
CA SER A 6 6.69 -4.50 1.20
C SER A 6 7.95 -4.57 0.36
N PHE A 7 7.77 -4.85 -0.92
CA PHE A 7 8.81 -4.71 -1.93
C PHE A 7 8.82 -3.28 -2.43
N GLY A 8 9.99 -2.67 -2.55
CA GLY A 8 10.17 -1.34 -3.08
C GLY A 8 11.11 -1.29 -4.29
N PRO A 9 11.16 -0.13 -4.97
CA PRO A 9 12.03 0.08 -6.11
C PRO A 9 13.50 -0.01 -5.70
N ASN A 10 14.38 -0.24 -6.68
CA ASN A 10 15.84 -0.27 -6.48
C ASN A 10 16.32 -1.29 -5.42
N GLY A 11 15.57 -2.38 -5.23
CA GLY A 11 15.91 -3.38 -4.23
C GLY A 11 15.60 -2.95 -2.79
N ALA A 12 14.73 -1.96 -2.61
CA ALA A 12 14.21 -1.65 -1.29
C ALA A 12 13.27 -2.76 -0.78
N PHE A 13 13.29 -3.01 0.53
CA PHE A 13 12.25 -3.79 1.19
C PHE A 13 11.98 -3.28 2.59
N PHE A 14 10.81 -3.60 3.11
CA PHE A 14 10.46 -3.48 4.51
C PHE A 14 9.78 -4.76 4.96
N ALA A 15 10.18 -5.30 6.10
CA ALA A 15 9.60 -6.50 6.69
C ALA A 15 9.32 -6.25 8.18
N LYS A 16 8.12 -6.60 8.64
CA LYS A 16 7.71 -6.46 10.04
C LYS A 16 6.95 -7.69 10.51
N SER A 17 7.25 -8.13 11.73
CA SER A 17 6.41 -9.06 12.48
C SER A 17 6.45 -8.74 13.98
N ASP A 18 5.27 -8.48 14.55
CA ASP A 18 5.10 -8.04 15.93
C ASP A 18 5.91 -6.74 16.20
N SER A 19 6.82 -6.76 17.17
CA SER A 19 7.70 -5.63 17.49
C SER A 19 9.09 -5.72 16.83
N ILE A 20 9.28 -6.63 15.87
CA ILE A 20 10.53 -6.78 15.13
C ILE A 20 10.30 -6.32 13.70
N TRP A 21 11.17 -5.47 13.19
CA TRP A 21 11.17 -5.05 11.80
C TRP A 21 12.59 -4.90 11.28
N ALA A 22 12.72 -5.02 9.97
CA ALA A 22 13.96 -4.84 9.23
C ALA A 22 13.64 -4.22 7.86
N TRP A 23 14.64 -3.56 7.27
CA TRP A 23 14.53 -2.93 5.97
C TRP A 23 15.86 -3.06 5.23
N SER A 24 15.82 -2.88 3.92
CA SER A 24 17.02 -2.87 3.07
C SER A 24 17.97 -1.72 3.42
N ASP A 25 19.26 -1.93 3.19
CA ASP A 25 20.37 -1.03 3.46
C ASP A 25 20.14 0.44 3.06
N ASN A 26 20.91 1.34 3.70
CA ASN A 26 20.76 2.81 3.69
C ASN A 26 20.70 3.49 2.31
N ASN A 27 21.07 2.80 1.23
CA ASN A 27 21.13 3.39 -0.11
C ASN A 27 19.92 3.07 -1.01
N THR A 28 18.99 2.22 -0.56
CA THR A 28 17.81 1.85 -1.36
C THR A 28 16.54 2.55 -0.90
N LEU A 29 16.45 2.94 0.38
CA LEU A 29 15.29 3.66 0.91
C LEU A 29 15.30 5.14 0.53
N PRO A 30 14.11 5.77 0.37
CA PRO A 30 14.00 7.22 0.34
C PRO A 30 14.61 7.84 1.61
N GLU A 31 15.46 8.87 1.45
CA GLU A 31 16.17 9.52 2.55
C GLU A 31 15.26 9.98 3.71
N PRO A 32 14.07 10.58 3.47
CA PRO A 32 13.17 10.96 4.56
C PRO A 32 12.70 9.76 5.39
N LEU A 33 12.36 8.64 4.73
CA LEU A 33 11.97 7.40 5.42
C LEU A 33 13.14 6.86 6.25
N ARG A 34 14.35 6.86 5.69
CA ARG A 34 15.55 6.42 6.41
C ARG A 34 15.78 7.23 7.69
N LEU A 35 15.66 8.56 7.61
CA LEU A 35 15.80 9.43 8.79
C LEU A 35 14.73 9.15 9.85
N ILE A 36 13.48 8.91 9.44
CA ILE A 36 12.39 8.53 10.36
C ILE A 36 12.69 7.20 11.07
N LEU A 37 13.28 6.23 10.38
CA LEU A 37 13.57 4.90 10.91
C LEU A 37 14.86 4.82 11.76
N GLU A 38 15.89 5.59 11.40
CA GLU A 38 17.24 5.46 11.97
C GLU A 38 17.63 6.55 12.97
N ASP A 39 17.21 7.81 12.76
CA ASP A 39 17.66 8.91 13.59
C ASP A 39 16.76 9.08 14.83
N PRO A 40 17.22 8.72 16.03
CA PRO A 40 16.43 8.87 17.25
C PRO A 40 16.15 10.34 17.61
N ASN A 41 16.89 11.29 17.03
CA ASN A 41 16.69 12.72 17.23
C ASN A 41 15.72 13.33 16.21
N HIS A 42 15.29 12.56 15.21
CA HIS A 42 14.32 13.05 14.23
C HIS A 42 13.03 13.45 14.97
N PRO A 43 12.41 14.60 14.67
CA PRO A 43 11.20 15.05 15.36
C PRO A 43 10.04 14.04 15.30
N GLN A 44 10.03 13.22 14.25
CA GLN A 44 9.07 12.16 13.98
C GLN A 44 9.69 10.75 14.07
N ALA A 45 10.80 10.59 14.80
CA ALA A 45 11.49 9.30 14.94
C ALA A 45 10.51 8.17 15.26
N ASN A 46 10.64 7.07 14.53
CA ASN A 46 9.74 5.93 14.61
C ASN A 46 9.94 5.13 15.90
N LYS A 47 8.84 4.85 16.60
CA LYS A 47 8.79 3.88 17.71
C LYS A 47 8.16 2.57 17.29
N PHE A 48 7.12 2.64 16.47
CA PHE A 48 6.40 1.46 16.00
C PHE A 48 5.79 1.74 14.63
N PRO A 49 6.26 1.07 13.57
CA PRO A 49 5.66 1.20 12.25
C PRO A 49 4.35 0.39 12.23
N TYR A 50 3.24 1.05 11.89
CA TYR A 50 1.97 0.35 11.66
C TYR A 50 1.97 -0.33 10.29
N ASP A 51 2.34 0.44 9.26
CA ASP A 51 2.32 0.09 7.84
C ASP A 51 3.43 0.87 7.13
N VAL A 52 4.19 0.20 6.27
CA VAL A 52 5.21 0.81 5.41
C VAL A 52 5.10 0.18 4.03
N ALA A 53 4.87 0.99 3.01
CA ALA A 53 4.66 0.51 1.65
C ALA A 53 5.35 1.42 0.63
N PHE A 54 5.78 0.83 -0.48
CA PHE A 54 6.53 1.51 -1.52
C PHE A 54 5.73 1.55 -2.81
N PRO A 55 5.34 2.75 -3.30
CA PRO A 55 4.91 2.93 -4.67
C PRO A 55 5.93 2.39 -5.67
N THR A 56 5.48 2.09 -6.89
CA THR A 56 6.40 1.61 -7.93
C THR A 56 7.39 2.67 -8.40
N GLU A 57 7.06 3.95 -8.16
CA GLU A 57 7.93 5.10 -8.41
C GLU A 57 9.08 5.21 -7.40
N PRO A 58 10.34 5.35 -7.85
CA PRO A 58 11.48 5.58 -6.97
C PRO A 58 11.33 6.83 -6.10
N GLY A 59 11.80 6.74 -4.84
CA GLY A 59 11.84 7.87 -3.92
C GLY A 59 10.52 8.18 -3.20
N MET A 60 9.44 7.46 -3.51
CA MET A 60 8.15 7.59 -2.84
C MET A 60 7.94 6.49 -1.80
N PHE A 61 7.16 6.77 -0.77
CA PHE A 61 6.73 5.80 0.22
C PHE A 61 5.39 6.23 0.85
N SER A 62 4.69 5.26 1.43
CA SER A 62 3.57 5.46 2.34
C SER A 62 3.97 4.89 3.69
N MET A 63 3.69 5.61 4.77
CA MET A 63 3.93 5.11 6.12
C MET A 63 2.85 5.59 7.07
N SER A 64 2.43 4.70 7.98
CA SER A 64 1.70 5.04 9.20
C SER A 64 2.50 4.50 10.38
N TRP A 65 2.72 5.32 11.42
CA TRP A 65 3.56 4.92 12.55
C TRP A 65 3.22 5.66 13.84
N LYS A 66 3.70 5.11 14.95
CA LYS A 66 3.76 5.79 16.24
C LYS A 66 5.17 6.34 16.46
N THR A 67 5.28 7.59 16.85
CA THR A 67 6.58 8.23 17.14
C THR A 67 7.12 7.82 18.52
N VAL A 68 8.40 8.11 18.77
CA VAL A 68 9.02 7.96 20.11
C VAL A 68 8.29 8.75 21.20
N LYS A 69 7.58 9.84 20.84
CA LYS A 69 6.75 10.64 21.75
C LYS A 69 5.36 10.05 22.00
N GLY A 70 5.00 8.98 21.29
CA GLY A 70 3.72 8.29 21.42
C GLY A 70 2.61 8.81 20.51
N GLU A 71 2.90 9.83 19.70
CA GLU A 71 1.99 10.44 18.74
C GLU A 71 1.82 9.54 17.50
N ASP A 72 0.62 9.46 16.96
CA ASP A 72 0.34 8.75 15.72
C ASP A 72 0.57 9.68 14.53
N TYR A 73 1.37 9.24 13.57
CA TYR A 73 1.74 9.95 12.35
C TYR A 73 1.42 9.09 11.12
N TYR A 74 1.18 9.78 10.02
CA TYR A 74 1.04 9.20 8.70
C TYR A 74 1.68 10.15 7.70
N GLU A 75 2.18 9.58 6.61
CA GLU A 75 2.93 10.32 5.60
C GLU A 75 2.13 10.37 4.30
N GLU A 76 1.54 11.54 4.03
CA GLU A 76 0.78 11.82 2.81
C GLU A 76 1.52 12.73 1.84
N LEU A 77 2.54 13.47 2.28
CA LEU A 77 3.20 14.49 1.46
C LEU A 77 4.15 13.88 0.43
N PHE A 78 4.71 12.71 0.72
CA PHE A 78 5.49 11.95 -0.26
C PHE A 78 4.63 11.09 -1.20
N LEU A 79 3.31 11.04 -0.99
CA LEU A 79 2.38 10.50 -1.97
C LEU A 79 2.13 11.57 -3.04
N GLY A 80 2.81 11.42 -4.18
CA GLY A 80 2.61 12.26 -5.35
C GLY A 80 1.16 12.26 -5.88
N PRO A 81 0.83 13.13 -6.85
CA PRO A 81 -0.54 13.39 -7.29
C PRO A 81 -1.28 12.15 -7.81
N ARG A 82 -0.56 11.12 -8.27
CA ARG A 82 -1.12 9.84 -8.70
C ARG A 82 -1.83 9.07 -7.58
N TYR A 83 -1.51 9.37 -6.33
CA TYR A 83 -2.05 8.73 -5.14
C TYR A 83 -2.86 9.70 -4.26
N ALA A 84 -3.39 10.78 -4.83
CA ALA A 84 -4.19 11.77 -4.10
C ALA A 84 -5.37 11.15 -3.34
N LYS A 85 -6.02 10.14 -3.94
CA LYS A 85 -7.11 9.38 -3.31
C LYS A 85 -6.66 8.61 -2.06
N LEU A 86 -5.44 8.08 -2.06
CA LEU A 86 -4.85 7.40 -0.90
C LEU A 86 -4.51 8.42 0.19
N ALA A 87 -3.87 9.52 -0.17
CA ALA A 87 -3.54 10.60 0.76
C ALA A 87 -4.80 11.14 1.46
N GLU A 88 -5.87 11.43 0.71
CA GLU A 88 -7.14 11.87 1.27
C GLU A 88 -7.75 10.82 2.22
N TYR A 89 -7.70 9.54 1.84
CA TYR A 89 -8.17 8.46 2.68
C TYR A 89 -7.38 8.36 4.01
N MET A 90 -6.05 8.44 3.95
CA MET A 90 -5.16 8.44 5.13
C MET A 90 -5.48 9.61 6.07
N ARG A 91 -5.64 10.81 5.51
CA ARG A 91 -6.05 12.00 6.27
C ARG A 91 -7.39 11.81 6.97
N LYS A 92 -8.38 11.26 6.25
CA LYS A 92 -9.73 11.03 6.78
C LYS A 92 -9.74 10.03 7.93
N ILE A 93 -9.02 8.91 7.82
CA ILE A 93 -8.97 7.92 8.91
C ILE A 93 -8.16 8.42 10.11
N ALA A 94 -7.12 9.24 9.87
CA ALA A 94 -6.33 9.83 10.94
C ALA A 94 -7.14 10.83 11.80
N GLN A 95 -8.10 11.54 11.19
CA GLN A 95 -9.06 12.39 11.94
C GLN A 95 -9.92 11.58 12.93
N ASN A 96 -10.08 10.27 12.70
CA ASN A 96 -10.78 9.35 13.59
C ASN A 96 -9.84 8.64 14.58
N GLY A 97 -8.54 9.00 14.62
CA GLY A 97 -7.54 8.33 15.44
C GLY A 97 -7.17 6.93 14.93
N GLU A 98 -7.43 6.64 13.65
CA GLU A 98 -7.09 5.37 13.00
C GLU A 98 -5.85 5.52 12.10
N HIS A 99 -5.33 4.39 11.63
CA HIS A 99 -4.20 4.32 10.72
C HIS A 99 -4.40 3.23 9.67
N CYS A 100 -3.68 3.33 8.56
CA CYS A 100 -3.55 2.21 7.63
C CYS A 100 -2.82 1.07 8.34
N THR A 101 -3.33 -0.14 8.13
CA THR A 101 -2.77 -1.38 8.70
C THR A 101 -2.07 -2.24 7.67
N ARG A 102 -2.35 -1.97 6.39
CA ARG A 102 -1.73 -2.66 5.26
C ARG A 102 -2.00 -1.86 4.00
N THR A 103 -0.94 -1.38 3.36
CA THR A 103 -0.98 -0.76 2.04
C THR A 103 -0.12 -1.56 1.08
N VAL A 104 -0.63 -1.84 -0.11
CA VAL A 104 0.12 -2.46 -1.20
C VAL A 104 0.02 -1.60 -2.44
N PHE A 105 1.14 -1.47 -3.15
CA PHE A 105 1.21 -0.80 -4.44
C PHE A 105 1.54 -1.81 -5.53
N GLY A 106 1.01 -1.56 -6.72
CA GLY A 106 1.30 -2.32 -7.92
C GLY A 106 1.60 -1.42 -9.11
N PRO A 107 1.72 -2.01 -10.31
CA PRO A 107 1.87 -1.28 -11.56
C PRO A 107 0.74 -0.26 -11.80
N ASP A 108 0.96 0.70 -12.69
CA ASP A 108 -0.05 1.67 -13.15
C ASP A 108 -0.65 2.58 -12.05
N ALA A 109 0.16 2.85 -11.01
CA ALA A 109 -0.27 3.53 -9.79
C ALA A 109 -1.49 2.85 -9.14
N SER A 110 -1.55 1.52 -9.25
CA SER A 110 -2.52 0.72 -8.53
C SER A 110 -2.14 0.64 -7.06
N TYR A 111 -3.15 0.70 -6.20
CA TYR A 111 -2.96 0.47 -4.77
C TYR A 111 -4.20 -0.15 -4.14
N PHE A 112 -3.99 -0.83 -3.03
CA PHE A 112 -5.03 -1.25 -2.11
C PHE A 112 -4.57 -1.00 -0.68
N THR A 113 -5.42 -0.40 0.16
CA THR A 113 -5.12 -0.16 1.57
C THR A 113 -6.28 -0.57 2.47
N ILE A 114 -5.97 -1.02 3.69
CA ILE A 114 -6.90 -1.47 4.72
C ILE A 114 -6.68 -0.65 6.00
N SER A 115 -7.76 -0.13 6.58
CA SER A 115 -7.82 0.42 7.94
C SER A 115 -8.88 -0.32 8.77
N PRO A 116 -8.98 -0.08 10.10
CA PRO A 116 -10.07 -0.59 10.91
C PRO A 116 -11.47 -0.15 10.42
N SER A 117 -11.60 1.06 9.86
CA SER A 117 -12.86 1.60 9.35
C SER A 117 -13.21 1.22 7.91
N GLY A 118 -12.28 0.67 7.14
CA GLY A 118 -12.58 0.26 5.76
C GLY A 118 -11.37 0.01 4.88
N PHE A 119 -11.54 0.25 3.59
CA PHE A 119 -10.51 0.04 2.57
C PHE A 119 -10.64 1.10 1.48
N SER A 120 -9.52 1.39 0.81
CA SER A 120 -9.44 2.30 -0.33
C SER A 120 -8.55 1.68 -1.41
N TRP A 121 -8.91 1.87 -2.67
CA TRP A 121 -8.17 1.34 -3.81
C TRP A 121 -8.28 2.23 -5.04
N GLN A 122 -7.35 2.04 -5.97
CA GLN A 122 -7.32 2.73 -7.26
C GLN A 122 -6.62 1.84 -8.29
N ASN A 123 -7.05 1.92 -9.56
CA ASN A 123 -6.41 1.30 -10.72
C ASN A 123 -6.08 -0.20 -10.56
N LEU A 124 -6.90 -0.96 -9.83
CA LEU A 124 -6.68 -2.40 -9.69
C LEU A 124 -6.90 -3.10 -11.05
N PRO A 125 -6.27 -4.27 -11.28
CA PRO A 125 -6.62 -5.12 -12.41
C PRO A 125 -8.15 -5.31 -12.49
N PRO A 126 -8.80 -5.16 -13.66
CA PRO A 126 -10.27 -5.16 -13.75
C PRO A 126 -10.93 -6.41 -13.18
N VAL A 127 -10.29 -7.58 -13.33
CA VAL A 127 -10.74 -8.85 -12.75
C VAL A 127 -10.74 -8.79 -11.22
N LEU A 128 -9.67 -8.24 -10.64
CA LEU A 128 -9.54 -8.04 -9.19
C LEU A 128 -10.58 -7.03 -8.68
N GLU A 129 -10.73 -5.89 -9.34
CA GLU A 129 -11.69 -4.87 -8.93
C GLU A 129 -13.13 -5.40 -8.94
N GLY A 130 -13.51 -6.11 -9.99
CA GLY A 130 -14.82 -6.77 -10.08
C GLY A 130 -15.05 -7.79 -8.96
N ASP A 131 -14.05 -8.60 -8.62
CA ASP A 131 -14.13 -9.57 -7.53
C ASP A 131 -14.27 -8.89 -6.16
N ILE A 132 -13.47 -7.84 -5.88
CA ILE A 132 -13.58 -7.05 -4.64
C ILE A 132 -14.99 -6.45 -4.52
N ILE A 133 -15.48 -5.75 -5.56
CA ILE A 133 -16.82 -5.12 -5.54
C ILE A 133 -17.91 -6.17 -5.32
N GLY A 134 -17.80 -7.34 -5.97
CA GLY A 134 -18.78 -8.42 -5.85
C GLY A 134 -18.76 -9.13 -4.49
N ARG A 135 -17.60 -9.18 -3.81
CA ARG A 135 -17.39 -9.95 -2.58
C ARG A 135 -17.39 -9.14 -1.31
N VAL A 136 -17.17 -7.83 -1.37
CA VAL A 136 -16.99 -6.97 -0.19
C VAL A 136 -18.11 -7.08 0.85
N LYS A 137 -19.34 -7.43 0.42
CA LYS A 137 -20.49 -7.66 1.31
C LYS A 137 -20.54 -9.05 1.97
N LYS A 138 -19.81 -10.02 1.43
CA LYS A 138 -19.78 -11.44 1.88
C LYS A 138 -18.53 -11.76 2.71
N GLY A 139 -17.39 -11.21 2.30
CA GLY A 139 -16.11 -11.37 2.96
C GLY A 139 -15.25 -10.15 2.70
N HIS A 140 -14.56 -9.66 3.72
CA HIS A 140 -13.66 -8.52 3.56
C HIS A 140 -12.27 -9.04 3.14
N PRO A 141 -11.58 -8.34 2.22
CA PRO A 141 -10.17 -8.60 1.97
C PRO A 141 -9.37 -8.45 3.27
N THR A 142 -8.55 -9.44 3.58
CA THR A 142 -7.64 -9.43 4.73
C THR A 142 -6.20 -9.18 4.28
N ALA A 143 -5.83 -9.63 3.08
CA ALA A 143 -4.56 -9.31 2.43
C ALA A 143 -4.77 -9.20 0.93
N VAL A 144 -4.09 -8.23 0.31
CA VAL A 144 -4.00 -8.09 -1.15
C VAL A 144 -2.53 -8.00 -1.50
N ALA A 145 -2.11 -8.69 -2.54
CA ALA A 145 -0.78 -8.60 -3.12
C ALA A 145 -0.89 -8.25 -4.59
N LEU A 146 -0.14 -7.25 -5.02
CA LEU A 146 -0.10 -6.78 -6.42
C LEU A 146 1.31 -7.05 -6.96
N GLY A 147 1.38 -7.78 -8.07
CA GLY A 147 2.63 -8.16 -8.72
C GLY A 147 2.78 -7.50 -10.09
N VAL A 148 3.78 -7.95 -10.85
CA VAL A 148 4.04 -7.48 -12.22
C VAL A 148 2.86 -7.83 -13.15
N HIS A 149 2.68 -7.02 -14.20
CA HIS A 149 1.73 -7.26 -15.28
C HIS A 149 0.29 -7.55 -14.83
N GLY A 150 -0.17 -6.89 -13.78
CA GLY A 150 -1.52 -7.07 -13.24
C GLY A 150 -1.74 -8.39 -12.50
N SER A 151 -0.66 -9.12 -12.17
CA SER A 151 -0.77 -10.31 -11.32
C SER A 151 -1.25 -9.91 -9.93
N PHE A 152 -2.09 -10.73 -9.31
CA PHE A 152 -2.60 -10.43 -7.97
C PHE A 152 -2.98 -11.66 -7.16
N VAL A 153 -3.04 -11.48 -5.84
CA VAL A 153 -3.64 -12.43 -4.90
C VAL A 153 -4.47 -11.65 -3.88
N VAL A 154 -5.66 -12.16 -3.55
CA VAL A 154 -6.51 -11.66 -2.46
C VAL A 154 -6.84 -12.80 -1.52
N LEU A 155 -6.62 -12.57 -0.24
CA LEU A 155 -7.07 -13.44 0.84
C LEU A 155 -8.31 -12.80 1.49
N TYR A 156 -9.41 -13.53 1.57
CA TYR A 156 -10.64 -13.06 2.19
C TYR A 156 -10.81 -13.63 3.61
N SER A 157 -11.57 -12.90 4.43
CA SER A 157 -11.86 -13.27 5.82
C SER A 157 -12.64 -14.58 5.97
N ASP A 158 -13.35 -15.00 4.93
CA ASP A 158 -14.10 -16.26 4.85
C ASP A 158 -13.24 -17.46 4.43
N GLY A 159 -11.93 -17.25 4.24
CA GLY A 159 -10.97 -18.25 3.80
C GLY A 159 -10.90 -18.42 2.28
N ASN A 160 -11.70 -17.69 1.50
CA ASN A 160 -11.58 -17.70 0.05
C ASN A 160 -10.29 -17.01 -0.41
N VAL A 161 -9.74 -17.50 -1.52
CA VAL A 161 -8.58 -16.92 -2.18
C VAL A 161 -8.91 -16.71 -3.66
N THR A 162 -8.77 -15.47 -4.13
CA THR A 162 -8.86 -15.13 -5.56
C THR A 162 -7.47 -14.70 -6.04
N PHE A 163 -7.02 -15.20 -7.18
CA PHE A 163 -5.69 -14.90 -7.67
C PHE A 163 -5.57 -15.06 -9.19
N ASP A 164 -4.66 -14.28 -9.78
CA ASP A 164 -4.14 -14.47 -11.12
C ASP A 164 -2.62 -14.24 -11.07
N VAL A 165 -1.85 -15.32 -11.09
CA VAL A 165 -0.38 -15.28 -10.97
C VAL A 165 0.34 -16.25 -11.88
N VAL A 166 -0.38 -17.01 -12.72
CA VAL A 166 0.12 -18.23 -13.38
C VAL A 166 1.36 -17.95 -14.23
N HIS A 167 1.39 -16.82 -14.94
CA HIS A 167 2.45 -16.50 -15.87
C HIS A 167 3.70 -15.89 -15.23
N HIS A 168 3.56 -15.27 -14.05
CA HIS A 168 4.64 -14.45 -13.47
C HIS A 168 5.12 -14.95 -12.11
N TYR A 169 4.32 -15.74 -11.38
CA TYR A 169 4.67 -16.32 -10.09
C TYR A 169 4.22 -17.79 -10.00
N PRO A 170 4.78 -18.70 -10.82
CA PRO A 170 4.36 -20.11 -10.84
C PRO A 170 4.55 -20.82 -9.50
N ALA A 171 5.55 -20.43 -8.71
CA ALA A 171 5.75 -20.95 -7.36
C ALA A 171 4.59 -20.57 -6.41
N VAL A 172 4.06 -19.35 -6.55
CA VAL A 172 2.90 -18.87 -5.78
C VAL A 172 1.63 -19.61 -6.21
N ASP A 173 1.41 -19.82 -7.52
CA ASP A 173 0.30 -20.64 -8.01
C ASP A 173 0.34 -22.05 -7.38
N ALA A 174 1.51 -22.69 -7.39
CA ALA A 174 1.71 -24.00 -6.79
C ALA A 174 1.45 -24.00 -5.27
N ILE A 175 1.88 -22.96 -4.54
CA ILE A 175 1.60 -22.80 -3.11
C ILE A 175 0.09 -22.69 -2.86
N ILE A 176 -0.61 -21.83 -3.59
CA ILE A 176 -2.05 -21.60 -3.38
C ILE A 176 -2.86 -22.86 -3.71
N ARG A 177 -2.50 -23.57 -4.78
CA ARG A 177 -3.20 -24.81 -5.20
C ARG A 177 -2.89 -26.03 -4.34
N ASN A 178 -1.82 -26.01 -3.55
CA ASN A 178 -1.48 -27.11 -2.65
C ASN A 178 -2.34 -27.07 -1.37
N SER A 179 -3.60 -27.50 -1.50
CA SER A 179 -4.57 -27.50 -0.40
C SER A 179 -4.15 -28.33 0.81
N ALA A 180 -3.45 -29.45 0.60
CA ALA A 180 -2.97 -30.31 1.68
C ALA A 180 -1.91 -29.60 2.54
N GLU A 181 -0.92 -28.96 1.90
CA GLU A 181 0.11 -28.19 2.61
C GLU A 181 -0.48 -26.95 3.29
N ASN A 182 -1.40 -26.25 2.60
CA ASN A 182 -2.08 -25.10 3.19
C ASN A 182 -2.90 -25.52 4.42
N ALA A 183 -3.61 -26.64 4.39
CA ALA A 183 -4.31 -27.17 5.56
C ALA A 183 -3.33 -27.49 6.70
N ARG A 184 -2.19 -28.13 6.41
CA ARG A 184 -1.14 -28.44 7.39
C ARG A 184 -0.59 -27.18 8.07
N ARG A 185 -0.41 -26.10 7.32
CA ARG A 185 0.12 -24.82 7.82
C ARG A 185 -0.96 -23.84 8.32
N LYS A 186 -2.20 -24.30 8.49
CA LYS A 186 -3.35 -23.49 8.92
C LYS A 186 -3.67 -22.30 7.98
N GLY A 187 -3.50 -22.52 6.68
CA GLY A 187 -3.79 -21.57 5.61
C GLY A 187 -2.70 -20.52 5.41
N ILE A 188 -2.86 -19.73 4.35
CA ILE A 188 -2.03 -18.55 4.09
C ILE A 188 -2.62 -17.39 4.90
N SER A 189 -1.80 -16.75 5.73
CA SER A 189 -2.22 -15.63 6.58
C SER A 189 -1.84 -14.27 5.99
N PHE A 190 -0.79 -14.24 5.18
CA PHE A 190 -0.29 -13.05 4.49
C PHE A 190 0.53 -13.45 3.26
N ILE A 191 0.48 -12.59 2.24
CA ILE A 191 1.24 -12.76 1.01
C ILE A 191 1.63 -11.38 0.45
N ALA A 192 2.84 -11.28 -0.08
CA ALA A 192 3.34 -10.14 -0.84
C ALA A 192 3.98 -10.63 -2.14
N LEU A 193 3.71 -9.94 -3.24
CA LEU A 193 4.32 -10.15 -4.55
C LEU A 193 5.23 -8.96 -4.84
N ASN A 194 6.38 -9.18 -5.47
CA ASN A 194 7.25 -8.07 -5.87
C ASN A 194 6.74 -7.44 -7.18
N PRO A 195 6.25 -6.19 -7.20
CA PRO A 195 5.76 -5.54 -8.41
C PRO A 195 6.89 -5.11 -9.36
N HIS A 196 8.16 -5.28 -8.97
CA HIS A 196 9.35 -4.94 -9.76
C HIS A 196 10.05 -6.16 -10.39
N ALA A 197 9.83 -7.36 -9.84
CA ALA A 197 10.50 -8.57 -10.29
C ALA A 197 9.57 -9.78 -10.24
N ALA A 198 9.30 -10.37 -11.42
CA ALA A 198 8.55 -11.60 -11.54
C ALA A 198 9.20 -12.73 -10.72
N GLY A 199 8.38 -13.59 -10.14
CA GLY A 199 8.83 -14.75 -9.36
C GLY A 199 9.28 -14.44 -7.94
N GLN A 200 9.48 -13.18 -7.55
CA GLN A 200 9.83 -12.82 -6.17
C GLN A 200 8.59 -12.62 -5.29
N TYR A 201 8.57 -13.23 -4.11
CA TYR A 201 7.42 -13.23 -3.21
C TYR A 201 7.81 -13.50 -1.76
N TYR A 202 6.89 -13.17 -0.85
CA TYR A 202 6.93 -13.55 0.56
C TYR A 202 5.55 -14.07 0.99
N VAL A 203 5.51 -15.23 1.66
CA VAL A 203 4.27 -15.87 2.15
C VAL A 203 4.45 -16.22 3.62
N ALA A 204 3.52 -15.78 4.47
CA ALA A 204 3.40 -16.22 5.85
C ALA A 204 2.15 -17.08 6.03
N TYR A 205 2.26 -18.12 6.86
CA TYR A 205 1.21 -19.09 7.10
C TYR A 205 0.60 -18.97 8.50
N GLY A 206 -0.57 -19.57 8.70
CA GLY A 206 -1.29 -19.53 9.97
C GLY A 206 -0.57 -20.23 11.13
N ASP A 207 0.40 -21.12 10.84
CA ASP A 207 1.22 -21.83 11.82
C ASP A 207 2.48 -21.07 12.27
N ALA A 208 2.64 -19.80 11.85
CA ALA A 208 3.83 -18.98 12.06
C ALA A 208 5.09 -19.39 11.29
N SER A 209 4.96 -20.26 10.29
CA SER A 209 6.02 -20.44 9.29
C SER A 209 5.91 -19.39 8.19
N ALA A 210 7.00 -19.22 7.44
CA ALA A 210 7.05 -18.41 6.23
C ALA A 210 7.88 -19.11 5.15
N THR A 211 7.60 -18.79 3.89
CA THR A 211 8.34 -19.21 2.70
C THR A 211 8.48 -18.01 1.78
N TRP A 212 9.62 -17.88 1.10
CA TRP A 212 9.89 -16.73 0.24
C TRP A 212 10.80 -17.09 -0.93
N ASN A 213 10.77 -16.24 -1.95
CA ASN A 213 11.78 -16.17 -3.00
C ASN A 213 12.19 -14.70 -3.13
N ILE A 214 13.31 -14.33 -2.53
CA ILE A 214 13.80 -12.94 -2.42
C ILE A 214 15.31 -12.90 -2.71
N PRO A 215 15.88 -11.72 -3.00
CA PRO A 215 17.33 -11.55 -3.09
C PRO A 215 18.09 -12.11 -1.88
N THR A 216 19.26 -12.71 -2.12
CA THR A 216 19.99 -13.46 -1.09
C THR A 216 20.45 -12.56 0.05
N GLU A 217 20.83 -11.33 -0.29
CA GLU A 217 21.22 -10.26 0.63
C GLU A 217 20.15 -9.95 1.69
N TRP A 218 18.85 -10.12 1.38
CA TRP A 218 17.76 -9.86 2.34
C TRP A 218 17.50 -11.04 3.28
N THR A 219 18.05 -12.22 2.98
CA THR A 219 17.65 -13.48 3.64
C THR A 219 17.89 -13.45 5.14
N VAL A 220 18.98 -12.82 5.61
CA VAL A 220 19.30 -12.75 7.05
C VAL A 220 18.25 -11.94 7.81
N ASP A 221 17.88 -10.78 7.29
CA ASP A 221 16.92 -9.87 7.92
C ASP A 221 15.51 -10.46 7.87
N VAL A 222 15.09 -10.95 6.71
CA VAL A 222 13.76 -11.55 6.53
C VAL A 222 13.62 -12.81 7.36
N THR A 223 14.66 -13.63 7.50
CA THR A 223 14.67 -14.77 8.43
C THR A 223 14.53 -14.31 9.88
N THR A 224 15.21 -13.24 10.26
CA THR A 224 15.16 -12.69 11.63
C THR A 224 13.75 -12.20 11.97
N VAL A 225 13.12 -11.43 11.07
CA VAL A 225 11.73 -10.99 11.22
C VAL A 225 10.75 -12.17 11.19
N SER A 226 10.94 -13.14 10.29
CA SER A 226 10.04 -14.31 10.20
C SER A 226 10.03 -15.19 11.44
N LYS A 227 11.12 -15.20 12.23
CA LYS A 227 11.19 -15.93 13.50
C LYS A 227 10.29 -15.35 14.60
N SER A 228 9.83 -14.09 14.49
CA SER A 228 8.88 -13.49 15.45
C SER A 228 7.42 -13.68 15.07
N LEU A 229 7.12 -14.36 13.95
CA LEU A 229 5.76 -14.71 13.58
C LEU A 229 5.08 -15.50 14.71
N ARG A 230 3.79 -15.23 14.91
CA ARG A 230 2.96 -15.90 15.92
C ARG A 230 1.81 -16.64 15.27
N PRO A 231 1.46 -17.86 15.72
CA PRO A 231 0.39 -18.63 15.10
C PRO A 231 -0.96 -17.88 15.19
N VAL A 232 -1.78 -18.01 14.15
CA VAL A 232 -3.15 -17.49 14.14
C VAL A 232 -3.96 -18.20 15.23
N GLY A 233 -4.67 -17.43 16.05
CA GLY A 233 -5.47 -17.93 17.17
C GLY A 233 -4.71 -18.06 18.49
N SER A 234 -3.39 -17.86 18.52
CA SER A 234 -2.67 -17.66 19.78
C SER A 234 -3.03 -16.28 20.33
N ALA A 235 -3.97 -16.24 21.28
CA ALA A 235 -4.33 -15.01 21.97
C ALA A 235 -3.05 -14.30 22.46
N ARG A 236 -2.93 -12.99 22.20
CA ARG A 236 -1.93 -12.18 22.89
C ARG A 236 -2.28 -12.27 24.37
N LEU A 237 -1.47 -13.01 25.14
CA LEU A 237 -1.39 -12.75 26.56
C LEU A 237 -0.88 -11.31 26.65
N VAL A 238 -1.79 -10.36 26.79
CA VAL A 238 -1.47 -8.95 26.98
C VAL A 238 -0.75 -8.91 28.32
N SER A 239 0.58 -9.02 28.27
CA SER A 239 1.44 -8.73 29.40
C SER A 239 1.27 -7.24 29.67
N THR A 240 0.37 -6.91 30.59
CA THR A 240 0.17 -5.56 31.14
C THR A 240 1.33 -5.11 32.02
N LEU A 241 2.44 -5.85 32.06
CA LEU A 241 3.65 -5.44 32.76
C LEU A 241 4.39 -4.40 31.91
N PRO A 242 4.62 -3.18 32.43
CA PRO A 242 5.45 -2.18 31.75
C PRO A 242 6.85 -2.75 31.53
N PRO A 243 7.50 -2.43 30.39
CA PRO A 243 8.86 -2.87 30.14
C PRO A 243 9.80 -2.15 31.13
N THR A 244 10.23 -2.86 32.17
CA THR A 244 11.34 -2.44 33.01
C THR A 244 12.60 -2.48 32.15
N GLY A 245 13.08 -1.30 31.76
CA GLY A 245 14.31 -1.13 30.98
C GLY A 245 15.51 -1.77 31.68
N GLY A 246 16.00 -2.85 31.09
CA GLY A 246 17.29 -3.45 31.44
C GLY A 246 18.40 -2.70 30.73
N PHE A 247 19.03 -1.75 31.43
CA PHE A 247 20.31 -1.19 31.02
C PHE A 247 21.40 -2.27 31.18
N ALA A 248 22.13 -2.55 30.11
CA ALA A 248 23.40 -3.26 30.19
C ALA A 248 24.44 -2.32 30.83
N ALA A 249 24.76 -2.56 32.10
CA ALA A 249 25.85 -1.90 32.80
C ALA A 249 27.18 -2.60 32.49
N GLY A 250 28.02 -1.95 31.68
CA GLY A 250 29.45 -2.20 31.64
C GLY A 250 30.13 -1.49 32.82
N SER A 251 30.96 -2.23 33.54
CA SER A 251 31.66 -1.83 34.76
C SER A 251 32.84 -0.89 34.50
N SER A 252 32.91 0.23 35.23
CA SER A 252 34.18 0.88 35.56
C SER A 252 34.07 1.77 36.81
N GLN A 253 35.10 1.65 37.64
CA GLN A 253 35.31 2.13 39.00
C GLN A 253 35.54 3.65 39.14
N PHE A 254 35.07 4.17 40.28
CA PHE A 254 35.66 5.15 41.21
C PHE A 254 36.31 6.46 40.71
N GLY A 255 35.78 7.57 41.26
CA GLY A 255 36.48 8.85 41.38
C GLY A 255 35.54 9.99 41.76
N GLN A 256 35.36 10.24 43.07
CA GLN A 256 34.64 11.42 43.59
C GLN A 256 35.49 12.69 43.43
N THR A 257 34.89 13.76 42.91
CA THR A 257 35.25 15.13 43.30
C THR A 257 34.03 16.05 43.16
N GLN A 258 33.76 16.86 44.18
CA GLN A 258 32.67 17.84 44.26
C GLN A 258 33.06 19.21 43.68
N THR A 259 32.02 20.04 43.44
CA THR A 259 31.95 21.51 43.22
C THR A 259 31.94 22.02 41.77
N PRO A 260 31.43 23.26 41.50
CA PRO A 260 30.17 23.87 41.92
C PRO A 260 29.32 24.38 40.72
N ALA A 261 28.10 24.81 41.00
CA ALA A 261 27.14 25.35 40.04
C ALA A 261 27.57 26.68 39.37
N SER A 262 27.26 26.86 38.07
CA SER A 262 26.85 28.09 37.35
C SER A 262 26.71 27.78 35.82
N PRO A 263 26.23 28.71 34.96
CA PRO A 263 24.84 28.90 34.58
C PRO A 263 24.53 28.49 33.12
N SER A 264 23.25 28.37 32.82
CA SER A 264 22.68 28.07 31.51
C SER A 264 23.13 29.05 30.41
N VAL A 265 23.65 28.52 29.30
CA VAL A 265 23.90 29.26 28.05
C VAL A 265 22.92 28.76 26.99
N LEU A 266 22.25 29.72 26.36
CA LEU A 266 21.28 29.57 25.28
C LEU A 266 21.80 28.70 24.12
N SER A 267 21.04 27.66 23.78
CA SER A 267 21.12 26.90 22.54
C SER A 267 20.26 27.57 21.46
N THR A 268 20.76 28.66 20.88
CA THR A 268 20.18 29.28 19.68
C THR A 268 20.89 28.70 18.47
N GLY A 269 20.40 27.58 17.92
CA GLY A 269 21.08 26.94 16.78
C GLY A 269 20.35 25.81 16.04
N LEU A 270 19.17 25.36 16.48
CA LEU A 270 18.48 24.19 15.90
C LEU A 270 17.12 24.50 15.25
N HIS A 271 16.83 25.77 14.95
CA HIS A 271 15.57 26.21 14.34
C HIS A 271 15.56 26.26 12.80
N ALA A 272 16.67 25.96 12.13
CA ALA A 272 16.78 26.11 10.66
C ALA A 272 16.22 24.92 9.87
N ALA A 273 16.33 23.67 10.36
CA ALA A 273 15.89 22.49 9.61
C ALA A 273 14.35 22.36 9.55
N GLY A 274 13.65 22.71 10.64
CA GLY A 274 12.18 22.73 10.67
C GLY A 274 11.56 23.82 9.78
N GLN A 275 12.25 24.96 9.60
CA GLN A 275 11.76 26.04 8.73
C GLN A 275 11.90 25.74 7.24
N ILE A 276 12.88 24.93 6.82
CA ILE A 276 13.03 24.51 5.42
C ILE A 276 11.88 23.55 5.03
N TRP A 277 11.48 22.67 5.94
CA TRP A 277 10.34 21.77 5.72
C TRP A 277 9.00 22.52 5.63
N HIS A 278 8.75 23.47 6.55
CA HIS A 278 7.57 24.32 6.48
C HIS A 278 7.57 25.25 5.25
N ALA A 279 8.74 25.75 4.83
CA ALA A 279 8.86 26.55 3.59
C ALA A 279 8.58 25.71 2.33
N TYR A 280 8.98 24.43 2.29
CA TYR A 280 8.63 23.51 1.21
C TYR A 280 7.11 23.20 1.21
N GLN A 281 6.52 23.06 2.40
CA GLN A 281 5.08 22.83 2.60
C GLN A 281 4.24 24.05 2.16
N ASP A 282 4.67 25.27 2.48
CA ASP A 282 4.02 26.51 2.05
C ASP A 282 4.16 26.75 0.54
N GLN A 283 5.28 26.35 -0.06
CA GLN A 283 5.53 26.49 -1.50
C GLN A 283 4.67 25.51 -2.33
N GLN A 284 4.37 24.31 -1.80
CA GLN A 284 3.45 23.34 -2.43
C GLN A 284 1.97 23.81 -2.35
N GLN A 285 1.54 24.39 -1.22
CA GLN A 285 0.16 24.90 -1.08
C GLN A 285 -0.12 26.11 -1.99
N GLN A 286 0.86 26.99 -2.21
CA GLN A 286 0.67 28.12 -3.12
C GLN A 286 0.54 27.69 -4.59
N GLN A 287 1.13 26.56 -5.00
CA GLN A 287 0.99 26.06 -6.38
C GLN A 287 -0.34 25.34 -6.63
N GLN A 288 -0.98 24.76 -5.62
CA GLN A 288 -2.24 24.01 -5.79
C GLN A 288 -3.50 24.87 -5.77
N SER A 289 -3.45 26.10 -5.26
CA SER A 289 -4.62 26.99 -5.15
C SER A 289 -5.09 27.61 -6.48
N SER A 290 -4.45 27.32 -7.61
CA SER A 290 -4.78 27.94 -8.92
C SER A 290 -5.37 27.01 -9.98
N GLN A 291 -5.50 25.70 -9.72
CA GLN A 291 -6.20 24.79 -10.63
C GLN A 291 -6.81 23.64 -9.84
N PHE A 292 -8.12 23.66 -9.62
CA PHE A 292 -9.03 22.51 -9.67
C PHE A 292 -10.39 22.92 -9.07
N SER A 293 -11.31 23.30 -9.95
CA SER A 293 -12.74 23.27 -9.66
C SER A 293 -13.34 22.18 -10.54
N GLN A 294 -14.17 21.33 -9.94
CA GLN A 294 -15.00 20.25 -10.51
C GLN A 294 -14.45 18.83 -10.38
N THR A 295 -14.83 18.19 -9.29
CA THR A 295 -15.09 16.74 -9.22
C THR A 295 -16.48 16.53 -8.62
N THR A 296 -17.30 15.74 -9.30
CA THR A 296 -18.65 15.34 -8.91
C THR A 296 -18.58 14.28 -7.80
N TYR A 297 -19.26 14.57 -6.69
CA TYR A 297 -19.31 13.73 -5.50
C TYR A 297 -20.57 12.86 -5.51
N PHE A 298 -20.46 11.57 -5.18
CA PHE A 298 -21.59 10.71 -4.83
C PHE A 298 -21.60 10.55 -3.30
N ASP A 299 -22.50 11.28 -2.65
CA ASP A 299 -22.84 11.10 -1.24
C ASP A 299 -24.02 10.11 -1.15
N THR A 300 -23.84 8.99 -0.45
CA THR A 300 -24.89 7.99 -0.22
C THR A 300 -25.61 8.16 1.10
N SER A 301 -25.59 9.35 1.71
CA SER A 301 -26.35 9.63 2.92
C SER A 301 -27.55 10.55 2.67
N ASN A 302 -28.73 9.91 2.64
CA ASN A 302 -29.99 10.50 3.10
C ASN A 302 -30.58 11.67 2.26
N SER A 303 -31.04 11.39 1.04
CA SER A 303 -32.21 12.09 0.48
C SER A 303 -32.89 11.24 -0.60
N SER A 304 -34.22 11.16 -0.54
CA SER A 304 -35.04 10.47 -1.54
C SER A 304 -34.86 11.14 -2.91
N PRO A 305 -34.66 10.38 -4.00
CA PRO A 305 -34.54 10.97 -5.33
C PRO A 305 -35.87 11.61 -5.76
N PRO A 306 -35.84 12.72 -6.51
CA PRO A 306 -37.05 13.29 -7.08
C PRO A 306 -37.69 12.30 -8.06
N ALA A 307 -39.01 12.19 -7.99
CA ALA A 307 -39.78 11.31 -8.86
C ALA A 307 -39.53 11.66 -10.34
N PHE A 308 -39.28 10.63 -11.13
CA PHE A 308 -39.16 10.70 -12.59
C PHE A 308 -40.48 11.22 -13.17
N ASP A 309 -40.44 12.35 -13.88
CA ASP A 309 -41.59 12.93 -14.57
C ASP A 309 -41.69 12.36 -16.00
N PRO A 310 -42.65 11.46 -16.29
CA PRO A 310 -42.79 10.81 -17.59
C PRO A 310 -43.31 11.74 -18.70
N SER A 311 -43.60 13.02 -18.42
CA SER A 311 -44.05 13.98 -19.44
C SER A 311 -42.94 14.43 -20.40
N THR A 312 -41.67 14.19 -20.07
CA THR A 312 -40.51 14.54 -20.92
C THR A 312 -40.29 13.62 -22.13
N LEU A 313 -41.02 12.51 -22.22
CA LEU A 313 -40.91 11.54 -23.32
C LEU A 313 -41.95 11.72 -24.45
N GLN A 314 -42.83 12.73 -24.38
CA GLN A 314 -43.90 12.89 -25.36
C GLN A 314 -43.46 13.41 -26.74
N ASN A 315 -42.22 13.84 -26.92
CA ASN A 315 -41.71 14.39 -28.19
C ASN A 315 -40.62 13.51 -28.86
N PHE A 316 -40.51 12.24 -28.49
CA PHE A 316 -39.59 11.34 -29.18
C PHE A 316 -40.27 10.80 -30.45
N ASP A 317 -39.89 11.34 -31.61
CA ASP A 317 -40.31 10.86 -32.94
C ASP A 317 -39.31 9.80 -33.45
N PRO A 318 -39.66 8.50 -33.41
CA PRO A 318 -38.77 7.42 -33.82
C PRO A 318 -38.54 7.36 -35.34
N SER A 319 -39.21 8.17 -36.15
CA SER A 319 -39.01 8.21 -37.61
C SER A 319 -37.69 8.87 -38.04
N THR A 320 -37.02 9.58 -37.13
CA THR A 320 -35.71 10.23 -37.40
C THR A 320 -34.52 9.28 -37.31
N LEU A 321 -34.69 8.07 -36.73
CA LEU A 321 -33.61 7.09 -36.56
C LEU A 321 -33.35 6.22 -37.81
N THR A 322 -34.23 6.26 -38.81
CA THR A 322 -34.11 5.43 -40.02
C THR A 322 -33.61 6.18 -41.26
N ALA A 323 -33.35 7.48 -41.18
CA ALA A 323 -32.99 8.31 -42.33
C ALA A 323 -31.49 8.37 -42.68
N GLY A 324 -30.62 7.62 -41.99
CA GLY A 324 -29.16 7.78 -42.13
C GLY A 324 -28.33 6.50 -42.21
N PHE A 325 -28.95 5.32 -42.17
CA PHE A 325 -28.20 4.05 -42.22
C PHE A 325 -28.35 3.41 -43.59
N ASP A 326 -27.39 3.66 -44.49
CA ASP A 326 -27.28 2.98 -45.78
C ASP A 326 -26.48 1.67 -45.59
N PRO A 327 -27.13 0.49 -45.59
CA PRO A 327 -26.47 -0.80 -45.35
C PRO A 327 -25.47 -1.18 -46.45
N SER A 328 -25.54 -0.53 -47.62
CA SER A 328 -24.64 -0.83 -48.75
C SER A 328 -23.21 -0.34 -48.51
N THR A 329 -23.04 0.71 -47.71
CA THR A 329 -21.71 1.24 -47.34
C THR A 329 -20.96 0.33 -46.36
N LEU A 330 -21.70 -0.38 -45.49
CA LEU A 330 -21.14 -1.33 -44.53
C LEU A 330 -20.65 -2.62 -45.24
N ALA A 331 -21.37 -3.06 -46.27
CA ALA A 331 -20.98 -4.24 -47.05
C ALA A 331 -19.72 -3.98 -47.91
N ALA A 332 -19.54 -2.76 -48.42
CA ALA A 332 -18.33 -2.38 -49.17
C ALA A 332 -17.07 -2.26 -48.28
N GLY A 333 -17.25 -1.92 -47.00
CA GLY A 333 -16.15 -1.84 -46.02
C GLY A 333 -15.65 -3.20 -45.53
N LEU A 334 -16.42 -4.27 -45.73
CA LEU A 334 -16.07 -5.64 -45.34
C LEU A 334 -15.63 -6.52 -46.53
N ASP A 335 -15.46 -5.94 -47.72
CA ASP A 335 -14.88 -6.66 -48.87
C ASP A 335 -13.45 -7.11 -48.52
N PRO A 336 -13.17 -8.43 -48.53
CA PRO A 336 -11.84 -8.98 -48.22
C PRO A 336 -10.71 -8.36 -49.04
N THR A 337 -11.02 -7.87 -50.25
CA THR A 337 -10.06 -7.25 -51.17
C THR A 337 -9.58 -5.88 -50.66
N ASN A 338 -10.46 -5.11 -50.01
CA ASN A 338 -10.13 -3.81 -49.43
C ASN A 338 -9.35 -3.95 -48.12
N VAL A 339 -9.66 -5.00 -47.33
CA VAL A 339 -8.93 -5.33 -46.09
C VAL A 339 -7.50 -5.79 -46.41
N LEU A 340 -7.31 -6.56 -47.49
CA LEU A 340 -5.99 -7.03 -47.92
C LEU A 340 -5.09 -5.88 -48.43
N ASN A 341 -5.67 -4.92 -49.18
CA ASN A 341 -4.93 -3.76 -49.68
C ASN A 341 -4.54 -2.77 -48.56
N GLY A 342 -5.36 -2.65 -47.51
CA GLY A 342 -5.03 -1.86 -46.33
C GLY A 342 -3.84 -2.43 -45.54
N PHE A 343 -3.70 -3.75 -45.46
CA PHE A 343 -2.58 -4.41 -44.77
C PHE A 343 -1.25 -4.28 -45.53
N ALA A 344 -1.28 -4.29 -46.87
CA ALA A 344 -0.07 -4.11 -47.68
C ALA A 344 0.50 -2.68 -47.60
N ALA A 345 -0.36 -1.67 -47.36
CA ALA A 345 0.06 -0.27 -47.24
C ALA A 345 0.70 0.07 -45.88
N VAL A 346 0.48 -0.74 -44.84
CA VAL A 346 1.00 -0.51 -43.48
C VAL A 346 2.35 -1.19 -43.24
N PHE A 347 2.72 -2.20 -44.04
CA PHE A 347 3.94 -3.00 -43.84
C PHE A 347 4.82 -3.14 -45.09
N GLY A 348 4.77 -2.18 -46.02
CA GLY A 348 5.49 -2.24 -47.30
C GLY A 348 6.29 -0.98 -47.66
N ASN A 349 7.34 -0.68 -46.90
CA ASN A 349 8.69 -0.25 -47.35
C ASN A 349 9.60 0.01 -46.16
#